data_AF-A0A2G2DW82-F1
#
_entry.id   AF-A0A2G2DW82-F1
#
_cell.length_a   1.000
_cell.length_b   1.000
_cell.length_c   1.000
_cell.angle_alpha   90.00
_cell.angle_beta   90.00
_cell.angle_gamma   90.00
#
_symmetry.space_group_name_H-M   'P 1'
#
loop_
_entity.id
_entity.type
_entity.pdbx_description
1 polymer ?
#
loop_
_entity_poly.entity_id
_entity_poly.type
_entity_poly.pdbx_seq_one_letter_code
_entity_poly.pdbx_strand_id
1 'polypeptide(L)'
;MKDIQSQFDSRRINIKKVGVKKVPYPITVKDKAQKTQHTIASANLYVNLPHKFKGTHMSRFLEILNEFHGEINIKSFSLILAKMKERLDAEASHLELEFPYFLKCKKNGRNYMAHYKCAMHGSLLEEDEFTLTIDVPISLPILESRRERLPGSMGSWGTVKVSVQFNQFFWIEDLLLLIEKAVENELNAESRNNVNTLSVESLSRTVASGLKVVPEIEWFSVTAHNFGDDFSTFAAVESC
;
A
#
# COMPACT_ATOMS: atom_id res chain seq x y z
N MET A 1 14.54 1.81 38.86
CA MET A 1 15.53 2.23 37.82
C MET A 1 15.06 3.57 37.28
N LYS A 2 15.90 4.63 37.22
CA LYS A 2 15.47 5.95 36.72
C LYS A 2 15.25 5.87 35.21
N ASP A 3 14.08 6.31 34.75
CA ASP A 3 13.72 6.40 33.35
C ASP A 3 14.49 7.57 32.70
N ILE A 4 15.55 7.25 31.95
CA ILE A 4 16.43 8.23 31.30
C ILE A 4 15.74 8.88 30.08
N GLN A 5 14.80 8.16 29.45
CA GLN A 5 14.16 8.59 28.20
C GLN A 5 13.11 9.66 28.45
N SER A 6 12.44 9.60 29.60
CA SER A 6 11.47 10.59 30.06
C SER A 6 12.13 11.85 30.68
N GLN A 7 13.47 11.97 30.66
CA GLN A 7 14.14 13.16 31.17
C GLN A 7 14.05 14.34 30.20
N PHE A 8 14.13 15.54 30.76
CA PHE A 8 14.17 16.78 30.01
C PHE A 8 15.40 16.86 29.10
N ASP A 9 15.19 17.20 27.81
CA ASP A 9 16.26 17.43 26.85
C ASP A 9 16.49 18.95 26.66
N SER A 10 17.69 19.41 27.02
CA SER A 10 18.09 20.82 26.93
C SER A 10 18.49 21.26 25.53
N ARG A 11 18.63 20.34 24.57
CA ARG A 11 19.10 20.64 23.20
C ARG A 11 18.07 21.36 22.34
N ARG A 12 16.79 21.33 22.73
CA ARG A 12 15.66 21.97 22.00
C ARG A 12 15.54 21.56 20.52
N ILE A 13 15.98 20.36 20.16
CA ILE A 13 15.85 19.81 18.82
C ILE A 13 14.68 18.83 18.82
N ASN A 14 13.64 19.13 18.03
CA ASN A 14 12.51 18.20 17.84
C ASN A 14 12.92 17.06 16.90
N ILE A 15 12.55 15.82 17.24
CA ILE A 15 12.69 14.68 16.32
C ILE A 15 11.35 14.49 15.60
N LYS A 16 11.36 14.64 14.27
CA LYS A 16 10.13 14.55 13.46
C LYS A 16 9.48 13.17 13.52
N LYS A 17 10.27 12.10 13.45
CA LYS A 17 9.77 10.71 13.52
C LYS A 17 10.75 9.82 14.28
N VAL A 18 10.25 9.11 15.27
CA VAL A 18 10.98 8.09 16.02
C VAL A 18 10.05 6.91 16.32
N GLY A 19 10.58 5.69 16.28
CA GLY A 19 9.81 4.48 16.55
C GLY A 19 10.49 3.24 16.01
N VAL A 20 9.70 2.24 15.63
CA VAL A 20 10.15 0.91 15.20
C VAL A 20 9.79 0.64 13.74
N LYS A 21 10.66 -0.07 13.01
CA LYS A 21 10.45 -0.45 11.62
C LYS A 21 10.56 -1.95 11.42
N LYS A 22 9.90 -2.45 10.36
CA LYS A 22 9.98 -3.83 9.87
C LYS A 22 9.65 -4.87 10.94
N VAL A 23 8.67 -4.59 11.79
CA VAL A 23 8.19 -5.52 12.82
C VAL A 23 7.25 -6.52 12.15
N PRO A 24 7.61 -7.81 12.00
CA PRO A 24 6.68 -8.80 11.46
C PRO A 24 5.54 -9.02 12.47
N TYR A 25 4.30 -8.93 12.01
CA TYR A 25 3.13 -9.04 12.88
C TYR A 25 1.96 -9.75 12.18
N PRO A 26 1.30 -10.73 12.82
CA PRO A 26 0.14 -11.40 12.23
C PRO A 26 -1.08 -10.48 12.24
N ILE A 27 -1.77 -10.41 11.11
CA ILE A 27 -2.98 -9.60 10.94
C ILE A 27 -4.11 -10.41 10.30
N THR A 28 -5.33 -9.91 10.46
CA THR A 28 -6.52 -10.49 9.82
C THR A 28 -7.17 -9.41 8.96
N VAL A 29 -7.19 -9.61 7.66
CA VAL A 29 -7.80 -8.68 6.69
C VAL A 29 -9.17 -9.20 6.28
N LYS A 30 -10.09 -8.28 5.97
CA LYS A 30 -11.41 -8.66 5.45
C LYS A 30 -11.27 -9.15 4.02
N ASP A 31 -12.01 -10.20 3.71
CA ASP A 31 -12.09 -10.80 2.38
C ASP A 31 -13.58 -10.94 2.02
N LYS A 32 -13.99 -10.35 0.89
CA LYS A 32 -15.37 -10.31 0.40
C LYS A 32 -15.90 -11.71 0.07
N ALA A 33 -15.03 -12.61 -0.37
CA ALA A 33 -15.38 -13.98 -0.76
C ALA A 33 -15.24 -14.98 0.39
N GLN A 34 -14.24 -14.82 1.26
CA GLN A 34 -13.88 -15.76 2.34
C GLN A 34 -14.18 -15.25 3.75
N LYS A 35 -14.82 -14.08 3.88
CA LYS A 35 -15.03 -13.30 5.13
C LYS A 35 -13.75 -12.69 5.69
N THR A 36 -12.71 -13.49 5.89
CA THR A 36 -11.44 -13.06 6.50
C THR A 36 -10.25 -13.86 5.96
N GLN A 37 -9.10 -13.21 5.84
CA GLN A 37 -7.82 -13.81 5.49
C GLN A 37 -6.78 -13.48 6.55
N HIS A 38 -6.09 -14.50 7.07
CA HIS A 38 -4.96 -14.31 7.98
C HIS A 38 -3.67 -14.19 7.17
N THR A 39 -2.88 -13.16 7.45
CA THR A 39 -1.60 -12.90 6.75
C THR A 39 -0.57 -12.32 7.72
N ILE A 40 0.66 -12.17 7.28
CA ILE A 40 1.74 -11.54 8.05
C ILE A 40 2.03 -10.18 7.42
N ALA A 41 1.97 -9.13 8.23
CA ALA A 41 2.33 -7.79 7.85
C ALA A 41 3.72 -7.40 8.34
N SER A 42 4.39 -6.52 7.62
CA SER A 42 5.51 -5.74 8.13
C SER A 42 4.97 -4.42 8.68
N ALA A 43 5.07 -4.24 9.99
CA ALA A 43 4.59 -3.07 10.70
C ALA A 43 5.71 -2.07 10.96
N ASN A 44 5.38 -0.82 10.73
CA ASN A 44 6.22 0.36 10.87
C ASN A 44 5.43 1.36 11.71
N LEU A 45 5.94 1.73 12.88
CA LEU A 45 5.25 2.57 13.85
C LEU A 45 6.14 3.73 14.26
N TYR A 46 5.61 4.95 14.20
CA TYR A 46 6.36 6.16 14.54
C TYR A 46 5.49 7.19 15.25
N VAL A 47 6.12 8.03 16.06
CA VAL A 47 5.54 9.25 16.61
C VAL A 47 6.51 10.41 16.45
N ASN A 48 6.00 11.64 16.55
CA ASN A 48 6.88 12.78 16.77
C ASN A 48 7.37 12.77 18.23
N LEU A 49 8.62 13.18 18.45
CA LEU A 49 9.15 13.36 19.80
C LEU A 49 9.35 14.85 20.07
N PRO A 50 8.51 15.44 20.94
CA PRO A 50 8.70 16.82 21.36
C PRO A 50 10.04 16.97 22.09
N HIS A 51 10.73 18.09 21.91
CA HIS A 51 12.03 18.39 22.53
C HIS A 51 12.07 18.29 24.06
N LYS A 52 10.92 18.21 24.73
CA LYS A 52 10.85 18.05 26.19
C LYS A 52 11.30 16.65 26.66
N PHE A 53 11.41 15.67 25.76
CA PHE A 53 11.82 14.30 26.07
C PHE A 53 13.16 13.94 25.43
N LYS A 54 14.02 13.23 26.18
CA LYS A 54 15.29 12.68 25.66
C LYS A 54 15.10 11.48 24.73
N GLY A 55 13.98 10.74 24.82
CA GLY A 55 13.72 9.57 23.98
C GLY A 55 12.32 8.98 24.16
N THR A 56 11.92 8.07 23.26
CA THR A 56 10.70 7.26 23.38
C THR A 56 11.01 5.86 23.88
N HIS A 57 10.14 5.31 24.71
CA HIS A 57 10.22 3.90 25.11
C HIS A 57 9.84 2.99 23.97
N MET A 58 10.85 2.45 23.29
CA MET A 58 10.67 1.62 22.09
C MET A 58 9.80 0.38 22.34
N SER A 59 9.82 -0.18 23.56
CA SER A 59 8.97 -1.33 23.90
C SER A 59 7.48 -1.00 23.86
N ARG A 60 7.09 0.26 24.14
CA ARG A 60 5.69 0.69 24.17
C ARG A 60 5.00 0.52 22.82
N PHE A 61 5.73 0.66 21.71
CA PHE A 61 5.17 0.41 20.38
C PHE A 61 4.71 -1.04 20.22
N LEU A 62 5.54 -1.99 20.66
CA LEU A 62 5.22 -3.42 20.59
C LEU A 62 4.13 -3.81 21.59
N GLU A 63 4.15 -3.23 22.79
CA GLU A 63 3.09 -3.41 23.80
C GLU A 63 1.74 -2.97 23.26
N ILE A 64 1.66 -1.78 22.64
CA ILE A 64 0.43 -1.28 22.02
C ILE A 64 -0.01 -2.22 20.90
N LEU A 65 0.89 -2.61 20.00
CA LEU A 65 0.55 -3.50 18.89
C LEU A 65 -0.01 -4.85 19.40
N ASN A 66 0.56 -5.39 20.49
CA ASN A 66 0.12 -6.64 21.13
C ASN A 66 -1.29 -6.56 21.74
N GLU A 67 -1.78 -5.39 22.11
CA GLU A 67 -3.15 -5.24 22.61
C GLU A 67 -4.21 -5.43 21.52
N PHE A 68 -3.83 -5.32 20.24
CA PHE A 68 -4.73 -5.45 19.09
C PHE A 68 -4.47 -6.74 18.30
N HIS A 69 -3.92 -7.77 18.95
CA HIS A 69 -3.56 -9.02 18.31
C HIS A 69 -4.73 -9.68 17.58
N GLY A 70 -4.54 -10.01 16.30
CA GLY A 70 -5.50 -10.79 15.51
C GLY A 70 -6.66 -10.03 14.86
N GLU A 71 -6.90 -8.76 15.20
CA GLU A 71 -8.02 -7.98 14.65
C GLU A 71 -7.60 -6.61 14.10
N ILE A 72 -6.51 -6.57 13.30
CA ILE A 72 -6.13 -5.32 12.62
C ILE A 72 -7.01 -5.09 11.39
N ASN A 73 -8.00 -4.23 11.54
CA ASN A 73 -8.93 -3.73 10.54
C ASN A 73 -8.88 -2.19 10.53
N ILE A 74 -9.55 -1.53 9.58
CA ILE A 74 -9.52 -0.05 9.47
C ILE A 74 -9.93 0.63 10.79
N LYS A 75 -10.92 0.08 11.52
CA LYS A 75 -11.36 0.65 12.80
C LYS A 75 -10.32 0.51 13.91
N SER A 76 -9.65 -0.63 14.00
CA SER A 76 -8.56 -0.79 14.96
C SER A 76 -7.32 -0.01 14.57
N PHE A 77 -7.14 0.33 13.29
CA PHE A 77 -6.06 1.20 12.83
C PHE A 77 -6.09 2.60 13.50
N SER A 78 -7.24 3.30 13.43
CA SER A 78 -7.42 4.59 14.13
C SER A 78 -7.26 4.46 15.65
N LEU A 79 -7.77 3.37 16.24
CA LEU A 79 -7.61 3.11 17.68
C LEU A 79 -6.14 2.91 18.09
N ILE A 80 -5.35 2.21 17.27
CA ILE A 80 -3.91 2.03 17.50
C ILE A 80 -3.21 3.39 17.44
N LEU A 81 -3.49 4.20 16.42
CA LEU A 81 -2.91 5.54 16.26
C LEU A 81 -3.23 6.43 17.46
N ALA A 82 -4.48 6.45 17.91
CA ALA A 82 -4.92 7.22 19.07
C ALA A 82 -4.21 6.76 20.36
N LYS A 83 -4.15 5.44 20.61
CA LYS A 83 -3.43 4.90 21.78
C LYS A 83 -1.93 5.19 21.73
N MET A 84 -1.32 5.15 20.54
CA MET A 84 0.09 5.52 20.37
C MET A 84 0.31 6.98 20.76
N LYS A 85 -0.53 7.89 20.25
CA LYS A 85 -0.45 9.31 20.54
C LYS A 85 -0.57 9.59 22.05
N GLU A 86 -1.55 8.97 22.70
CA GLU A 86 -1.80 9.10 24.15
C GLU A 86 -0.65 8.52 25.00
N ARG A 87 -0.25 7.26 24.77
CA ARG A 87 0.76 6.57 25.62
C ARG A 87 2.19 7.08 25.44
N LEU A 88 2.49 7.67 24.28
CA LEU A 88 3.82 8.21 23.97
C LEU A 88 3.90 9.73 24.17
N ASP A 89 2.82 10.38 24.63
CA ASP A 89 2.71 11.85 24.80
C ASP A 89 3.22 12.62 23.57
N ALA A 90 2.72 12.21 22.41
CA ALA A 90 3.09 12.71 21.10
C ALA A 90 1.97 13.59 20.51
N GLU A 91 2.31 14.48 19.58
CA GLU A 91 1.31 15.30 18.85
C GLU A 91 0.82 14.56 17.60
N ALA A 92 1.63 13.68 17.04
CA ALA A 92 1.41 12.94 15.81
C ALA A 92 1.81 11.46 15.98
N SER A 93 1.00 10.57 15.41
CA SER A 93 1.33 9.15 15.29
C SER A 93 1.16 8.67 13.84
N HIS A 94 1.98 7.70 13.46
CA HIS A 94 1.98 7.09 12.14
C HIS A 94 2.08 5.58 12.27
N LEU A 95 1.25 4.87 11.51
CA LEU A 95 1.26 3.43 11.38
C LEU A 95 1.28 3.08 9.89
N GLU A 96 2.12 2.13 9.54
CA GLU A 96 2.30 1.59 8.20
C GLU A 96 2.28 0.06 8.32
N LEU A 97 1.40 -0.59 7.57
CA LEU A 97 1.29 -2.04 7.51
C LEU A 97 1.41 -2.50 6.06
N GLU A 98 2.45 -3.25 5.74
CA GLU A 98 2.63 -3.85 4.42
C GLU A 98 2.37 -5.35 4.49
N PHE A 99 1.47 -5.89 3.67
CA PHE A 99 1.11 -7.30 3.70
C PHE A 99 0.76 -7.83 2.30
N PRO A 100 1.00 -9.13 2.04
CA PRO A 100 0.46 -9.76 0.85
C PRO A 100 -1.04 -10.04 1.04
N TYR A 101 -1.81 -9.67 0.02
CA TYR A 101 -3.23 -9.96 -0.09
C TYR A 101 -3.44 -10.98 -1.22
N PHE A 102 -4.17 -12.07 -0.94
CA PHE A 102 -4.37 -13.14 -1.92
C PHE A 102 -5.80 -13.18 -2.43
N LEU A 103 -5.95 -13.21 -3.75
CA LEU A 103 -7.24 -13.30 -4.43
C LEU A 103 -7.30 -14.56 -5.29
N LYS A 104 -8.43 -15.26 -5.26
CA LYS A 104 -8.69 -16.39 -6.16
C LYS A 104 -9.09 -15.86 -7.52
N CYS A 105 -8.23 -16.04 -8.52
CA CYS A 105 -8.46 -15.61 -9.89
C CYS A 105 -8.71 -16.83 -10.79
N LYS A 106 -9.46 -16.63 -11.87
CA LYS A 106 -9.72 -17.65 -12.89
C LYS A 106 -9.28 -17.13 -14.24
N LYS A 107 -8.24 -17.75 -14.82
CA LYS A 107 -7.75 -17.42 -16.18
C LYS A 107 -7.71 -18.69 -17.01
N ASN A 108 -8.25 -18.63 -18.22
CA ASN A 108 -8.33 -19.76 -19.16
C ASN A 108 -8.92 -21.05 -18.55
N GLY A 109 -9.95 -20.91 -17.72
CA GLY A 109 -10.63 -22.05 -17.10
C GLY A 109 -9.93 -22.67 -15.89
N ARG A 110 -8.70 -22.25 -15.55
CA ARG A 110 -7.96 -22.72 -14.37
C ARG A 110 -8.05 -21.70 -13.23
N ASN A 111 -8.26 -22.19 -12.02
CA ASN A 111 -8.22 -21.38 -10.80
C ASN A 111 -6.77 -21.29 -10.32
N TYR A 112 -6.32 -20.09 -9.97
CA TYR A 112 -5.01 -19.85 -9.36
C TYR A 112 -5.15 -18.80 -8.25
N MET A 113 -4.18 -18.77 -7.36
CA MET A 113 -4.11 -17.75 -6.32
C MET A 113 -3.18 -16.63 -6.81
N ALA A 114 -3.73 -15.45 -7.05
CA ALA A 114 -2.96 -14.25 -7.29
C ALA A 114 -2.60 -13.62 -5.94
N HIS A 115 -1.45 -12.96 -5.88
CA HIS A 115 -1.02 -12.22 -4.70
C HIS A 115 -0.67 -10.79 -5.10
N TYR A 116 -1.10 -9.85 -4.27
CA TYR A 116 -0.90 -8.41 -4.46
C TYR A 116 -0.23 -7.87 -3.20
N LYS A 117 0.66 -6.89 -3.36
CA LYS A 117 1.26 -6.24 -2.18
C LYS A 117 0.37 -5.07 -1.81
N CYS A 118 -0.21 -5.11 -0.63
CA CYS A 118 -1.03 -4.05 -0.09
C CYS A 118 -0.26 -3.34 1.03
N ALA A 119 -0.40 -2.04 1.12
CA ALA A 119 0.10 -1.23 2.21
C ALA A 119 -1.01 -0.33 2.74
N MET A 120 -1.22 -0.36 4.05
CA MET A 120 -2.12 0.55 4.75
C MET A 120 -1.28 1.57 5.49
N HIS A 121 -1.45 2.84 5.17
CA HIS A 121 -0.85 3.96 5.88
C HIS A 121 -1.95 4.70 6.62
N GLY A 122 -1.70 5.04 7.88
CA GLY A 122 -2.51 6.04 8.56
C GLY A 122 -1.66 6.97 9.41
N SER A 123 -2.08 8.22 9.41
CA SER A 123 -1.52 9.33 10.16
C SER A 123 -2.62 9.91 11.04
N LEU A 124 -2.27 10.20 12.30
CA LEU A 124 -3.12 10.97 13.19
C LEU A 124 -2.31 12.14 13.71
N LEU A 125 -2.63 13.35 13.24
CA LEU A 125 -2.08 14.61 13.75
C LEU A 125 -3.20 15.39 14.45
N GLU A 126 -4.08 16.03 13.69
CA GLU A 126 -5.33 16.61 14.17
C GLU A 126 -6.53 15.81 13.66
N GLU A 127 -6.46 15.40 12.39
CA GLU A 127 -7.42 14.53 11.73
C GLU A 127 -6.80 13.16 11.43
N ASP A 128 -7.67 12.15 11.30
CA ASP A 128 -7.29 10.80 10.88
C ASP A 128 -7.18 10.76 9.35
N GLU A 129 -5.97 10.62 8.84
CA GLU A 129 -5.70 10.37 7.43
C GLU A 129 -5.43 8.89 7.22
N PHE A 130 -6.13 8.26 6.28
CA PHE A 130 -5.94 6.86 5.93
C PHE A 130 -5.75 6.69 4.44
N THR A 131 -4.63 6.08 4.03
CA THR A 131 -4.30 5.80 2.64
C THR A 131 -4.06 4.31 2.44
N LEU A 132 -4.80 3.69 1.53
CA LEU A 132 -4.56 2.32 1.07
C LEU A 132 -3.73 2.37 -0.21
N THR A 133 -2.65 1.59 -0.26
CA THR A 133 -1.82 1.43 -1.45
C THR A 133 -1.81 -0.02 -1.89
N ILE A 134 -1.95 -0.27 -3.19
CA ILE A 134 -1.94 -1.61 -3.78
C ILE A 134 -0.96 -1.61 -4.94
N ASP A 135 -0.02 -2.56 -4.93
CA ASP A 135 0.86 -2.84 -6.06
C ASP A 135 0.32 -4.02 -6.86
N VAL A 136 -0.11 -3.73 -8.09
CA VAL A 136 -0.64 -4.71 -9.04
C VAL A 136 0.45 -5.06 -10.07
N PRO A 137 0.97 -6.30 -10.09
CA PRO A 137 1.93 -6.71 -11.10
C PRO A 137 1.24 -6.89 -12.46
N ILE A 138 1.83 -6.31 -13.50
CA ILE A 138 1.33 -6.42 -14.88
C ILE A 138 2.23 -7.37 -15.66
N SER A 139 1.59 -8.32 -16.34
CA SER A 139 2.26 -9.23 -17.27
C SER A 139 1.69 -9.00 -18.67
N LEU A 140 2.59 -8.80 -19.64
CA LEU A 140 2.19 -8.78 -21.05
C LEU A 140 1.94 -10.21 -21.56
N PRO A 141 0.97 -10.41 -22.47
CA PRO A 141 0.86 -11.66 -23.20
C PRO A 141 2.12 -11.85 -24.05
N ILE A 142 2.65 -13.07 -24.05
CA ILE A 142 3.79 -13.44 -24.89
C ILE A 142 3.34 -13.34 -26.35
N LEU A 143 3.90 -12.39 -27.11
CA LEU A 143 3.80 -12.43 -28.57
C LEU A 143 4.97 -13.22 -29.14
N GLU A 144 4.66 -14.23 -29.95
CA GLU A 144 5.60 -15.08 -30.69
C GLU A 144 6.43 -14.32 -31.76
N SER A 145 6.31 -13.00 -31.90
CA SER A 145 6.84 -12.26 -33.05
C SER A 145 8.22 -11.63 -32.87
N ARG A 146 8.79 -11.55 -31.66
CA ARG A 146 10.20 -11.12 -31.48
C ARG A 146 11.15 -12.32 -31.53
N ARG A 147 11.37 -12.84 -32.75
CA ARG A 147 12.26 -13.98 -33.07
C ARG A 147 13.75 -13.75 -32.75
N GLU A 148 14.14 -12.55 -32.33
CA GLU A 148 15.54 -12.18 -32.04
C GLU A 148 15.87 -12.08 -30.55
N ARG A 149 14.89 -12.24 -29.65
CA ARG A 149 15.19 -12.39 -28.21
C ARG A 149 15.30 -13.88 -27.90
N LEU A 150 16.42 -14.28 -27.26
CA LEU A 150 16.48 -15.53 -26.49
C LEU A 150 15.21 -15.62 -25.64
N PRO A 151 14.60 -16.81 -25.46
CA PRO A 151 13.31 -16.96 -24.79
C PRO A 151 13.39 -16.29 -23.41
N GLY A 152 12.90 -15.06 -23.36
CA GLY A 152 12.92 -14.25 -22.17
C GLY A 152 11.97 -14.92 -21.19
N SER A 153 12.49 -15.24 -20.02
CA SER A 153 11.70 -15.63 -18.85
C SER A 153 10.42 -14.79 -18.79
N MET A 154 9.30 -15.43 -18.42
CA MET A 154 8.00 -14.81 -18.13
C MET A 154 8.19 -13.69 -17.09
N GLY A 155 8.58 -12.51 -17.54
CA GLY A 155 8.84 -11.36 -16.70
C GLY A 155 7.58 -10.53 -16.54
N SER A 156 7.37 -10.02 -15.33
CA SER A 156 6.44 -8.91 -15.12
C SER A 156 6.90 -7.73 -15.99
N TRP A 157 6.04 -7.24 -16.88
CA TRP A 157 6.31 -6.02 -17.65
C TRP A 157 6.50 -4.82 -16.73
N GLY A 158 5.79 -4.82 -15.59
CA GLY A 158 5.78 -3.68 -14.70
C GLY A 158 4.92 -3.91 -13.47
N THR A 159 4.77 -2.87 -12.68
CA THR A 159 3.86 -2.80 -11.55
C THR A 159 3.09 -1.49 -11.59
N VAL A 160 1.80 -1.52 -11.36
CA VAL A 160 1.00 -0.32 -11.12
C VAL A 160 0.76 -0.23 -9.63
N LYS A 161 1.34 0.79 -9.01
CA LYS A 161 1.07 1.19 -7.63
C LYS A 161 -0.11 2.16 -7.64
N VAL A 162 -1.17 1.82 -6.93
CA VAL A 162 -2.34 2.69 -6.74
C VAL A 162 -2.50 2.99 -5.28
N SER A 163 -2.36 4.27 -4.90
CA SER A 163 -2.64 4.79 -3.58
C SER A 163 -3.96 5.56 -3.61
N VAL A 164 -4.82 5.35 -2.63
CA VAL A 164 -6.17 5.92 -2.57
C VAL A 164 -6.54 6.27 -1.15
N GLN A 165 -7.27 7.37 -1.00
CA GLN A 165 -7.93 7.80 0.22
C GLN A 165 -9.44 7.72 -0.02
N PHE A 166 -10.15 7.10 0.91
CA PHE A 166 -11.60 6.87 0.80
C PHE A 166 -12.33 7.55 1.94
N ASN A 167 -13.49 8.12 1.64
CA ASN A 167 -14.41 8.65 2.65
C ASN A 167 -15.32 7.58 3.26
N GLN A 168 -15.46 6.44 2.59
CA GLN A 168 -16.30 5.32 3.02
C GLN A 168 -15.57 3.99 2.85
N PHE A 169 -16.08 2.96 3.50
CA PHE A 169 -15.52 1.62 3.41
C PHE A 169 -15.52 1.12 1.95
N PHE A 170 -14.33 0.81 1.43
CA PHE A 170 -14.12 0.28 0.08
C PHE A 170 -13.41 -1.07 0.13
N TRP A 171 -13.86 -2.03 -0.68
CA TRP A 171 -13.26 -3.36 -0.75
C TRP A 171 -11.99 -3.34 -1.60
N ILE A 172 -10.93 -4.01 -1.13
CA ILE A 172 -9.65 -4.15 -1.86
C ILE A 172 -9.90 -4.87 -3.19
N GLU A 173 -10.80 -5.85 -3.19
CA GLU A 173 -11.19 -6.65 -4.35
C GLU A 173 -11.88 -5.81 -5.43
N ASP A 174 -12.75 -4.89 -5.05
CA ASP A 174 -13.44 -4.02 -6.00
C ASP A 174 -12.44 -3.04 -6.63
N LEU A 175 -11.46 -2.54 -5.85
CA LEU A 175 -10.37 -1.72 -6.38
C LEU A 175 -9.47 -2.50 -7.34
N LEU A 176 -9.09 -3.73 -6.96
CA LEU A 176 -8.29 -4.62 -7.80
C LEU A 176 -8.98 -4.91 -9.12
N LEU A 177 -10.28 -5.24 -9.10
CA LEU A 177 -11.05 -5.49 -10.32
C LEU A 177 -11.12 -4.28 -11.24
N LEU A 178 -11.24 -3.06 -10.67
CA LEU A 178 -11.22 -1.82 -11.46
C LEU A 178 -9.85 -1.62 -12.13
N ILE A 179 -8.76 -1.83 -11.39
CA ILE A 179 -7.40 -1.68 -11.92
C ILE A 179 -7.14 -2.75 -12.99
N GLU A 180 -7.45 -4.02 -12.74
CA GLU A 180 -7.27 -5.11 -13.70
C GLU A 180 -8.06 -4.88 -14.98
N LYS A 181 -9.32 -4.45 -14.86
CA LYS A 181 -10.15 -4.13 -16.03
C LYS A 181 -9.59 -2.95 -16.84
N ALA A 182 -9.06 -1.93 -16.17
CA ALA A 182 -8.41 -0.80 -16.85
C ALA A 182 -7.15 -1.27 -17.62
N VAL A 183 -6.34 -2.12 -16.99
CA VAL A 183 -5.14 -2.71 -17.62
C VAL A 183 -5.50 -3.60 -18.81
N GLU A 184 -6.52 -4.45 -18.68
CA GLU A 184 -6.99 -5.31 -19.77
C GLU A 184 -7.57 -4.51 -20.94
N ASN A 185 -8.29 -3.43 -20.67
CA ASN A 185 -8.82 -2.55 -21.72
C ASN A 185 -7.70 -1.89 -22.52
N GLU A 186 -6.67 -1.35 -21.86
CA GLU A 186 -5.50 -0.78 -22.53
C GLU A 186 -4.76 -1.84 -23.36
N LEU A 187 -4.54 -3.02 -22.79
CA LEU A 187 -3.88 -4.12 -23.49
C LEU A 187 -4.64 -4.54 -24.77
N ASN A 188 -5.98 -4.60 -24.68
CA ASN A 188 -6.83 -4.94 -25.82
C ASN A 188 -6.88 -3.83 -26.88
N ALA A 189 -6.79 -2.55 -26.48
CA ALA A 189 -6.76 -1.43 -27.40
C ALA A 189 -5.45 -1.40 -28.22
N GLU A 190 -4.31 -1.57 -27.56
CA GLU A 190 -2.98 -1.60 -28.22
C GLU A 190 -2.83 -2.84 -29.12
N SER A 191 -3.36 -3.99 -28.71
CA SER A 191 -3.38 -5.20 -29.54
C SER A 191 -4.13 -5.01 -30.86
N ARG A 192 -5.15 -4.15 -30.91
CA ARG A 192 -5.89 -3.82 -32.14
C ARG A 192 -5.13 -2.87 -33.06
N ASN A 193 -4.23 -2.05 -32.50
CA ASN A 193 -3.47 -1.04 -33.24
C ASN A 193 -2.16 -1.58 -33.86
N ASN A 194 -1.85 -2.89 -33.73
CA ASN A 194 -0.60 -3.52 -34.18
C ASN A 194 0.69 -2.92 -33.59
N VAL A 195 0.55 -2.01 -32.62
CA VAL A 195 1.65 -1.39 -31.86
C VAL A 195 1.58 -2.02 -30.47
N ASN A 196 2.31 -3.11 -30.26
CA ASN A 196 2.22 -3.87 -29.02
C ASN A 196 3.18 -3.32 -27.95
N THR A 197 3.13 -2.00 -27.73
CA THR A 197 3.93 -1.29 -26.73
C THR A 197 2.99 -0.56 -25.79
N LEU A 198 2.74 -1.14 -24.63
CA LEU A 198 2.10 -0.41 -23.54
C LEU A 198 2.98 0.79 -23.16
N SER A 199 2.40 1.98 -23.19
CA SER A 199 3.01 3.19 -22.66
C SER A 199 2.62 3.33 -21.18
N VAL A 200 3.59 3.70 -20.33
CA VAL A 200 3.35 3.96 -18.91
C VAL A 200 2.40 5.14 -18.71
N GLU A 201 2.41 6.11 -19.62
CA GLU A 201 1.56 7.30 -19.63
C GLU A 201 0.11 6.96 -19.98
N SER A 202 -0.13 6.14 -21.00
CA SER A 202 -1.51 5.72 -21.36
C SER A 202 -2.13 4.90 -20.23
N LEU A 203 -1.36 3.93 -19.72
CA LEU A 203 -1.79 3.06 -18.63
C LEU A 203 -2.15 3.83 -17.36
N SER A 204 -1.28 4.76 -16.93
CA SER A 204 -1.55 5.57 -15.74
C SER A 204 -2.77 6.47 -15.92
N ARG A 205 -2.99 7.05 -17.11
CA ARG A 205 -4.18 7.86 -17.42
C ARG A 205 -5.47 7.04 -17.44
N THR A 206 -5.45 5.83 -17.98
CA THR A 206 -6.65 4.98 -18.05
C THR A 206 -7.04 4.45 -16.67
N VAL A 207 -6.07 4.03 -15.86
CA VAL A 207 -6.33 3.66 -14.46
C VAL A 207 -6.84 4.87 -13.68
N ALA A 208 -6.21 6.04 -13.80
CA ALA A 208 -6.68 7.27 -13.14
C ALA A 208 -8.12 7.65 -13.56
N SER A 209 -8.45 7.47 -14.84
CA SER A 209 -9.79 7.76 -15.37
C SER A 209 -10.83 6.76 -14.83
N GLY A 210 -10.47 5.49 -14.64
CA GLY A 210 -11.31 4.50 -13.96
C GLY A 210 -11.58 4.84 -12.49
N LEU A 211 -10.57 5.33 -11.77
CA LEU A 211 -10.69 5.72 -10.36
C LEU A 211 -11.51 7.00 -10.19
N LYS A 212 -11.39 7.97 -11.11
CA LYS A 212 -12.14 9.23 -11.05
C LYS A 212 -13.66 9.06 -11.14
N VAL A 213 -14.14 7.95 -11.69
CA VAL A 213 -15.58 7.65 -11.80
C VAL A 213 -16.16 7.19 -10.45
N VAL A 214 -15.32 6.75 -9.51
CA VAL A 214 -15.73 6.20 -8.21
C VAL A 214 -15.95 7.35 -7.22
N PRO A 215 -17.19 7.66 -6.81
CA PRO A 215 -17.47 8.79 -5.92
C PRO A 215 -16.95 8.60 -4.48
N GLU A 216 -16.62 7.38 -4.08
CA GLU A 216 -16.11 7.07 -2.74
C GLU A 216 -14.63 7.44 -2.54
N ILE A 217 -13.89 7.69 -3.64
CA ILE A 217 -12.47 8.06 -3.61
C ILE A 217 -12.35 9.57 -3.55
N GLU A 218 -11.74 10.08 -2.48
CA GLU A 218 -11.48 11.51 -2.32
C GLU A 218 -10.19 11.92 -3.02
N TRP A 219 -9.14 11.12 -2.84
CA TRP A 219 -7.83 11.35 -3.44
C TRP A 219 -7.24 10.03 -3.93
N PHE A 220 -6.52 10.08 -5.05
CA PHE A 220 -5.76 8.96 -5.57
C PHE A 220 -4.43 9.38 -6.19
N SER A 221 -3.45 8.48 -6.11
CA SER A 221 -2.19 8.55 -6.83
C SER A 221 -1.95 7.22 -7.53
N VAL A 222 -1.74 7.26 -8.83
CA VAL A 222 -1.47 6.10 -9.67
C VAL A 222 -0.07 6.24 -10.22
N THR A 223 0.78 5.27 -9.93
CA THR A 223 2.16 5.22 -10.40
C THR A 223 2.38 3.93 -11.19
N ALA A 224 2.57 4.02 -12.50
CA ALA A 224 2.90 2.91 -13.36
C ALA A 224 4.42 2.81 -13.53
N HIS A 225 5.00 1.66 -13.19
CA HIS A 225 6.42 1.35 -13.40
C HIS A 225 6.55 0.29 -14.48
N ASN A 226 7.41 0.53 -15.46
CA ASN A 226 7.86 -0.49 -16.41
C ASN A 226 9.32 -0.86 -16.10
N PHE A 227 9.59 -2.17 -16.04
CA PHE A 227 10.94 -2.68 -15.84
C PHE A 227 11.54 -3.00 -17.20
N GLY A 228 12.28 -2.04 -17.76
CA GLY A 228 13.09 -2.25 -18.96
C GLY A 228 14.39 -3.00 -18.64
N ASP A 229 15.07 -3.45 -19.70
CA ASP A 229 16.31 -4.23 -19.57
C ASP A 229 17.47 -3.40 -18.97
N ASP A 230 17.59 -2.11 -19.35
CA ASP A 230 18.67 -1.21 -18.89
C ASP A 230 18.20 -0.10 -17.93
N PHE A 231 16.92 0.31 -18.04
CA PHE A 231 16.35 1.37 -17.22
C PHE A 231 14.86 1.13 -16.98
N SER A 232 14.37 1.59 -15.84
CA SER A 232 12.94 1.59 -15.52
C SER A 232 12.32 2.93 -15.91
N THR A 233 11.21 2.90 -16.66
CA THR A 233 10.39 4.10 -16.92
C THR A 233 9.21 4.12 -15.97
N PHE A 234 8.81 5.29 -15.50
CA PHE A 234 7.63 5.45 -14.67
C PHE A 234 6.80 6.64 -15.09
N ALA A 235 5.49 6.56 -14.84
CA ALA A 235 4.57 7.68 -14.95
C ALA A 235 3.69 7.71 -13.69
N ALA A 236 3.54 8.90 -13.11
CA ALA A 236 2.69 9.12 -11.94
C ALA A 236 1.59 10.14 -12.29
N VAL A 237 0.37 9.84 -11.86
CA VAL A 237 -0.80 10.70 -11.98
C VAL A 237 -1.42 10.82 -10.60
N GLU A 238 -1.68 12.04 -10.17
CA GLU A 238 -2.29 12.35 -8.89
C GLU A 238 -3.56 13.17 -9.12
N SER A 239 -4.63 12.88 -8.36
CA SER A 239 -5.82 13.71 -8.37
C SER A 239 -5.60 14.96 -7.52
N CYS A 240 -5.82 16.14 -8.12
CA CYS A 240 -5.93 17.40 -7.40
C CYS A 240 -7.37 17.64 -6.93
#